data_AF-A0A955V2G0-F1
#
_entry.id   AF-A0A955V2G0-F1
#
_cell.length_a   1.000
_cell.length_b   1.000
_cell.length_c   1.000
_cell.angle_alpha   90.00
_cell.angle_beta   90.00
_cell.angle_gamma   90.00
#
_symmetry.space_group_name_H-M   'P 1'
#
loop_
_entity.id
_entity.type
_entity.pdbx_description
1 polymer ?
#
loop_
_entity_poly.entity_id
_entity_poly.type
_entity_poly.pdbx_seq_one_letter_code
_entity_poly.pdbx_strand_id
1 'polypeptide(L)'
;ASARARDAYAALARADAALALLRTGLVPQAAQSFEASRSAYEVGRLDFTDVLESQMRLLDVEVRAERARADRHAGWAGLEAVVGEDLRWPRSERSS
;
A
#
# COMPACT_ATOMS: atom_id res chain seq x y z
N ALA A 1 10.16 21.09 -20.38
CA ALA A 1 9.46 21.22 -19.08
C ALA A 1 8.19 20.35 -19.04
N SER A 2 7.26 20.49 -19.99
CA SER A 2 5.97 19.75 -20.00
C SER A 2 6.07 18.22 -20.08
N ALA A 3 7.11 17.66 -20.73
CA ALA A 3 7.31 16.21 -20.76
C ALA A 3 7.67 15.64 -19.37
N ARG A 4 8.69 16.20 -18.70
CA ARG A 4 9.10 15.77 -17.36
C ARG A 4 7.99 15.93 -16.32
N ALA A 5 7.17 16.98 -16.44
CA ALA A 5 6.03 17.20 -15.55
C ALA A 5 4.96 16.11 -15.72
N ARG A 6 4.66 15.72 -16.97
CA ARG A 6 3.75 14.61 -17.27
C ARG A 6 4.30 13.28 -16.74
N ASP A 7 5.60 13.04 -16.89
CA ASP A 7 6.22 11.80 -16.40
C ASP A 7 6.17 11.71 -14.86
N ALA A 8 6.46 12.82 -14.17
CA ALA A 8 6.35 12.92 -12.71
C ALA A 8 4.91 12.69 -12.23
N TYR A 9 3.93 13.31 -12.89
CA TYR A 9 2.51 13.10 -12.59
C TYR A 9 2.08 11.65 -12.83
N ALA A 10 2.51 11.03 -13.93
CA ALA A 10 2.21 9.64 -14.22
C ALA A 10 2.85 8.66 -13.23
N ALA A 11 4.02 8.97 -12.68
CA ALA A 11 4.61 8.21 -11.59
C ALA A 11 3.79 8.32 -10.30
N LEU A 12 3.41 9.54 -9.90
CA LEU A 12 2.55 9.78 -8.75
C LEU A 12 1.20 9.06 -8.86
N ALA A 13 0.51 9.20 -10.00
CA ALA A 13 -0.80 8.57 -10.22
C ALA A 13 -0.73 7.04 -10.15
N ARG A 14 0.36 6.42 -10.61
CA ARG A 14 0.59 4.97 -10.47
C ARG A 14 0.79 4.57 -9.03
N ALA A 15 1.58 5.33 -8.27
CA ALA A 15 1.81 5.07 -6.85
C ALA A 15 0.52 5.23 -6.03
N ASP A 16 -0.30 6.25 -6.32
CA ASP A 16 -1.62 6.47 -5.74
C ASP A 16 -2.55 5.26 -5.98
N ALA A 17 -2.66 4.82 -7.23
CA ALA A 17 -3.50 3.69 -7.60
C ALA A 17 -3.03 2.38 -6.91
N ALA A 18 -1.72 2.15 -6.85
CA ALA A 18 -1.14 1.00 -6.16
C ALA A 18 -1.44 1.03 -4.66
N LEU A 19 -1.24 2.18 -4.01
CA LEU A 19 -1.52 2.36 -2.59
C LEU A 19 -3.01 2.13 -2.28
N ALA A 20 -3.90 2.66 -3.11
CA ALA A 20 -5.34 2.47 -2.97
C ALA A 20 -5.71 0.98 -3.05
N LEU A 21 -5.26 0.27 -4.09
CA LEU A 21 -5.51 -1.16 -4.25
C LEU A 21 -5.00 -1.99 -3.07
N LEU A 22 -3.80 -1.69 -2.59
CA LEU A 22 -3.21 -2.40 -1.46
C LEU A 22 -4.00 -2.17 -0.18
N ARG A 23 -4.29 -0.91 0.17
CA ARG A 23 -4.95 -0.55 1.44
C ARG A 23 -6.42 -0.95 1.49
N THR A 24 -7.17 -0.83 0.39
CA THR A 24 -8.62 -1.05 0.40
C THR A 24 -9.03 -2.42 -0.13
N GLY A 25 -8.13 -3.13 -0.83
CA GLY A 25 -8.39 -4.45 -1.38
C GLY A 25 -7.53 -5.53 -0.72
N LEU A 26 -6.22 -5.50 -1.02
CA LEU A 26 -5.35 -6.65 -0.72
C LEU A 26 -5.07 -6.82 0.79
N VAL A 27 -4.86 -5.73 1.54
CA VAL A 27 -4.65 -5.82 3.00
C VAL A 27 -5.88 -6.41 3.69
N PRO A 28 -7.11 -5.89 3.49
CA PRO A 28 -8.32 -6.50 4.07
C PRO A 28 -8.53 -7.96 3.66
N GLN A 29 -8.26 -8.30 2.40
CA GLN A 29 -8.40 -9.67 1.91
C GLN A 29 -7.40 -10.63 2.59
N ALA A 30 -6.13 -10.22 2.71
CA ALA A 30 -5.12 -11.02 3.37
C ALA A 30 -5.41 -11.18 4.88
N ALA A 31 -5.92 -10.12 5.52
CA ALA A 31 -6.34 -10.15 6.92
C ALA A 31 -7.51 -11.13 7.14
N GLN A 32 -8.51 -11.10 6.25
CA GLN A 32 -9.61 -12.05 6.29
C GLN A 32 -9.13 -13.50 6.10
N SER A 33 -8.16 -13.72 5.21
CA SER A 33 -7.56 -15.05 5.02
C SER A 33 -6.80 -15.52 6.26
N PHE A 34 -6.09 -14.63 6.95
CA PHE A 34 -5.42 -14.94 8.21
C PHE A 34 -6.43 -15.34 9.29
N GLU A 35 -7.48 -14.54 9.52
CA GLU A 35 -8.52 -14.84 10.51
C GLU A 35 -9.28 -16.14 10.20
N ALA A 36 -9.54 -16.42 8.92
CA ALA A 36 -10.16 -17.69 8.51
C ALA A 36 -9.25 -18.89 8.82
N SER A 37 -7.94 -18.77 8.54
CA SER A 37 -6.98 -19.84 8.83
C SER A 37 -6.83 -20.08 10.33
N ARG A 38 -6.81 -19.00 11.13
CA ARG A 38 -6.79 -19.07 12.59
C ARG A 38 -8.03 -19.78 13.14
N SER A 39 -9.22 -19.38 12.68
CA SER A 39 -10.48 -20.01 13.09
C SER A 39 -10.51 -21.51 12.73
N ALA A 40 -9.96 -21.88 11.57
CA ALA A 40 -9.89 -23.28 11.15
C ALA A 40 -8.89 -24.10 11.99
N TYR A 41 -7.75 -23.51 12.36
CA TYR A 41 -6.79 -24.12 13.28
C TYR A 41 -7.41 -24.37 14.67
N GLU A 42 -8.15 -23.39 15.20
CA GLU A 42 -8.83 -23.51 16.52
C GLU A 42 -9.82 -24.68 16.58
N VAL A 43 -10.40 -25.08 15.44
CA VAL A 43 -11.31 -26.24 15.35
C VAL A 43 -10.63 -27.49 14.75
N GLY A 44 -9.31 -27.51 14.64
CA GLY A 44 -8.51 -28.66 14.18
C GLY A 44 -8.66 -29.00 12.70
N ARG A 45 -9.06 -28.04 11.87
CA ARG A 45 -9.22 -28.21 10.40
C ARG A 45 -7.98 -27.84 9.60
N LEU A 46 -7.09 -27.03 10.16
CA LEU A 46 -5.79 -26.65 9.58
C LEU A 46 -4.70 -26.83 10.62
N ASP A 47 -3.45 -26.93 10.16
CA ASP A 47 -2.27 -27.00 11.01
C ASP A 47 -1.75 -25.59 11.32
N PHE A 48 -0.91 -25.47 12.36
CA PHE A 48 -0.32 -24.18 12.73
C PHE A 48 0.51 -23.55 11.59
N THR A 49 1.14 -24.38 10.74
CA THR A 49 1.89 -23.91 9.57
C THR A 49 1.00 -23.13 8.59
N ASP A 50 -0.26 -23.54 8.40
CA ASP A 50 -1.20 -22.84 7.52
C ASP A 50 -1.53 -21.43 8.04
N VAL A 51 -1.61 -21.28 9.36
CA VAL A 51 -1.81 -19.99 10.04
C VAL A 51 -0.56 -19.10 9.89
N LEU A 52 0.63 -19.68 10.03
CA LEU A 52 1.88 -18.94 9.85
C LEU A 52 2.02 -18.45 8.41
N GLU A 53 1.72 -19.28 7.42
CA GLU A 53 1.77 -18.89 6.01
C GLU A 53 0.79 -17.76 5.69
N SER A 54 -0.45 -17.81 6.19
CA SER A 54 -1.43 -16.76 5.95
C SER A 54 -1.03 -15.44 6.64
N GLN A 55 -0.42 -15.51 7.83
CA GLN A 55 0.14 -14.35 8.52
C GLN A 55 1.31 -13.74 7.75
N MET A 56 2.22 -14.56 7.23
CA MET A 56 3.32 -14.10 6.39
C MET A 56 2.82 -13.42 5.11
N ARG A 57 1.76 -13.96 4.49
CA ARG A 57 1.10 -13.32 3.34
C ARG A 57 0.49 -11.97 3.71
N LEU A 58 -0.17 -11.85 4.86
CA LEU A 58 -0.68 -10.56 5.35
C LEU A 58 0.45 -9.55 5.52
N LEU A 59 1.53 -9.93 6.20
CA LEU A 59 2.67 -9.06 6.44
C LEU A 59 3.34 -8.61 5.13
N ASP A 60 3.49 -9.49 4.13
CA ASP A 60 4.02 -9.10 2.82
C ASP A 60 3.18 -8.01 2.16
N VAL A 61 1.85 -8.16 2.19
CA VAL A 61 0.93 -7.20 1.60
C VAL A 61 0.97 -5.85 2.34
N GLU A 62 1.07 -5.87 3.68
CA GLU A 62 1.25 -4.66 4.49
C GLU A 62 2.56 -3.94 4.17
N VAL A 63 3.67 -4.67 4.07
CA VAL A 63 4.97 -4.10 3.67
C VAL A 63 4.89 -3.49 2.27
N ARG A 64 4.19 -4.12 1.33
CA ARG A 64 3.95 -3.57 -0.01
C ARG A 64 3.11 -2.30 0.04
N ALA A 65 2.10 -2.22 0.90
CA ALA A 65 1.30 -1.01 1.10
C ALA A 65 2.16 0.16 1.60
N GLU A 66 3.04 -0.08 2.57
CA GLU A 66 3.94 0.96 3.09
C GLU A 66 4.99 1.39 2.06
N ARG A 67 5.49 0.47 1.23
CA ARG A 67 6.35 0.83 0.09
C ARG A 67 5.61 1.70 -0.93
N ALA A 68 4.39 1.34 -1.31
CA ALA A 68 3.57 2.15 -2.22
C ALA A 68 3.27 3.55 -1.64
N ARG A 69 3.14 3.66 -0.31
CA ARG A 69 3.01 4.93 0.38
C ARG A 69 4.28 5.78 0.25
N ALA A 70 5.45 5.18 0.49
CA ALA A 70 6.73 5.86 0.28
C ALA A 70 6.92 6.30 -1.18
N ASP A 71 6.59 5.45 -2.15
CA ASP A 71 6.69 5.75 -3.58
C ASP A 71 5.77 6.93 -3.97
N ARG A 72 4.57 6.99 -3.39
CA ARG A 72 3.66 8.13 -3.57
C ARG A 72 4.25 9.42 -3.01
N HIS A 73 4.82 9.39 -1.80
CA HIS A 73 5.49 10.55 -1.22
C HIS A 73 6.65 11.03 -2.09
N ALA A 74 7.47 10.11 -2.61
CA ALA A 74 8.56 10.43 -3.52
C ALA A 74 8.04 10.99 -4.86
N GLY A 75 6.96 10.44 -5.41
CA GLY A 75 6.32 10.94 -6.63
C GLY A 75 5.80 12.36 -6.48
N TRP A 76 5.23 12.69 -5.32
CA TRP A 76 4.77 14.05 -5.01
C TRP A 76 5.94 15.05 -4.97
N ALA A 77 7.01 14.73 -4.24
CA ALA A 77 8.21 15.57 -4.17
C ALA A 77 8.88 15.75 -5.56
N GLY A 78 8.86 14.69 -6.37
CA GLY A 78 9.34 14.76 -7.76
C GLY A 78 8.51 15.70 -8.63
N LEU A 79 7.18 15.72 -8.44
CA LEU A 79 6.29 16.65 -9.15
C LEU A 79 6.53 18.10 -8.70
N GLU A 80 6.65 18.36 -7.40
CA GLU A 80 7.00 19.68 -6.83
C GLU A 80 8.28 20.24 -7.45
N ALA A 81 9.35 19.42 -7.48
CA ALA A 81 10.64 19.82 -8.04
C ALA A 81 10.59 20.18 -9.53
N VAL A 82 9.70 19.55 -10.31
CA VAL A 82 9.58 19.79 -11.75
C VAL A 82 8.69 21.00 -12.07
N VAL A 83 7.65 21.24 -11.27
CA VAL A 83 6.73 22.38 -11.46
C VAL A 83 7.34 23.67 -10.91
N GLY A 84 8.25 23.59 -9.93
CA GLY A 84 8.92 24.75 -9.34
C GLY A 84 8.03 25.51 -8.35
N GLU A 85 6.90 24.92 -7.96
CA GLU A 85 6.01 25.42 -6.92
C GLU A 85 5.97 24.42 -5.77
N ASP A 86 5.89 24.95 -4.55
CA ASP A 86 5.66 24.15 -3.34
C ASP A 86 4.19 23.70 -3.32
N LEU A 87 3.93 22.54 -3.94
CA LEU A 87 2.59 21.93 -3.95
C LEU A 87 2.29 21.39 -2.56
N ARG A 88 1.86 22.25 -1.63
CA ARG A 88 1.52 21.90 -0.24
C ARG A 88 1.03 20.46 -0.11
N TRP A 89 1.87 19.59 0.47
CA TRP A 89 1.55 18.19 0.74
C TRP A 89 0.10 18.03 1.23
N PRO A 90 -0.71 17.12 0.65
CA PRO A 90 -2.08 16.89 1.10
C PRO A 90 -2.10 16.46 2.57
N ARG A 91 -2.42 17.40 3.47
CA ARG A 91 -2.34 17.21 4.93
C ARG A 91 -3.37 16.21 5.50
N SER A 92 -4.15 15.52 4.67
CA SER A 92 -5.26 14.63 5.07
C SER A 92 -4.85 13.27 5.65
N GLU A 93 -3.56 12.95 5.77
CA GLU A 93 -3.10 11.58 6.08
C GLU A 93 -2.22 11.45 7.34
N ARG A 94 -2.08 12.51 8.14
CA ARG A 94 -1.38 12.47 9.45
C ARG A 94 -2.28 12.16 10.65
N SER A 95 -3.58 12.01 10.42
CA SER A 95 -4.58 11.81 11.47
C SER A 95 -5.49 10.62 11.14
N SER A 96 -4.97 9.40 11.31
CA SER A 96 -5.70 8.18 11.70
C SER A 96 -4.69 7.06 11.89
#